data_AF-A0A660ZI65-F1
#
_entry.id   AF-A0A660ZI65-F1
#
_cell.length_a   1.000
_cell.length_b   1.000
_cell.length_c   1.000
_cell.angle_alpha   90.00
_cell.angle_beta   90.00
_cell.angle_gamma   90.00
#
_symmetry.space_group_name_H-M   'P 1'
#
loop_
_entity.id
_entity.type
_entity.pdbx_description
1 polymer ?
#
loop_
_entity_poly.entity_id
_entity_poly.type
_entity_poly.pdbx_seq_one_letter_code
_entity_poly.pdbx_strand_id
1 'polypeptide(L)'
;MFLTILQLCYLFSFGGPDGYGYLFLATKDGDPLYFHWEDITETGTRLDLGDDDYVAIDLPFSFPFYDALYNYAFIGSNGLIYFADQYVGIENECLPTHIYDVGDLIALYWSDLNPEDSLAGVYYQNFGSYTVIEYHMVPIVGIPGRNTFEVILTPTGYIELLYLHMESYSDET
;
A
#
# COMPACT_ATOMS: atom_id res chain seq x y z
N MET A 1 5.95 0.12 -13.66
CA MET A 1 4.67 -0.59 -13.82
C MET A 1 4.80 -2.00 -13.34
N PHE A 2 5.02 -2.09 -12.03
CA PHE A 2 5.87 -3.05 -11.37
C PHE A 2 6.03 -2.67 -9.89
N LEU A 3 5.13 -3.05 -8.99
CA LEU A 3 5.51 -3.10 -7.59
C LEU A 3 4.73 -4.15 -6.71
N THR A 4 5.20 -4.57 -5.52
CA THR A 4 4.66 -5.64 -4.61
C THR A 4 4.74 -5.29 -3.10
N ILE A 5 3.67 -5.39 -2.30
CA ILE A 5 3.78 -5.74 -0.87
C ILE A 5 2.70 -6.75 -0.51
N LEU A 6 3.13 -7.93 -0.06
CA LEU A 6 2.32 -8.97 0.57
C LEU A 6 3.26 -10.10 1.01
N GLN A 7 3.84 -9.97 2.21
CA GLN A 7 4.66 -11.03 2.80
C GLN A 7 3.98 -11.55 4.07
N LEU A 8 3.26 -12.66 3.91
CA LEU A 8 3.14 -13.77 4.87
C LEU A 8 2.21 -14.84 4.27
N CYS A 9 2.80 -15.91 3.71
CA CYS A 9 2.34 -17.31 3.69
C CYS A 9 3.03 -18.12 2.55
N TYR A 10 3.44 -17.47 1.44
CA TYR A 10 4.01 -18.18 0.28
C TYR A 10 5.22 -17.49 -0.38
N LEU A 11 6.34 -18.24 -0.47
CA LEU A 11 7.54 -17.88 -1.22
C LEU A 11 7.37 -18.16 -2.73
N PHE A 12 6.44 -17.45 -3.38
CA PHE A 12 6.30 -17.50 -4.84
C PHE A 12 6.67 -16.16 -5.47
N SER A 13 7.49 -16.19 -6.52
CA SER A 13 7.79 -15.00 -7.34
C SER A 13 6.67 -14.66 -8.32
N PHE A 14 5.65 -15.51 -8.48
CA PHE A 14 4.48 -15.25 -9.32
C PHE A 14 3.29 -16.08 -8.84
N GLY A 15 2.07 -15.65 -9.15
CA GLY A 15 0.87 -16.42 -8.88
C GLY A 15 -0.39 -15.87 -9.52
N GLY A 16 -1.50 -16.58 -9.32
CA GLY A 16 -2.76 -16.34 -10.02
C GLY A 16 -2.83 -17.01 -11.41
N PRO A 17 -3.84 -16.68 -12.23
CA PRO A 17 -4.95 -15.78 -11.88
C PRO A 17 -5.77 -16.34 -10.72
N ASP A 18 -6.22 -15.46 -9.84
CA ASP A 18 -7.25 -15.80 -8.86
C ASP A 18 -8.64 -15.93 -9.52
N GLY A 19 -9.70 -16.02 -8.71
CA GLY A 19 -11.07 -16.13 -9.22
C GLY A 19 -11.58 -14.92 -10.02
N TYR A 20 -10.89 -13.78 -9.96
CA TYR A 20 -11.30 -12.50 -10.55
C TYR A 20 -10.32 -11.99 -11.61
N GLY A 21 -9.16 -12.66 -11.78
CA GLY A 21 -8.19 -12.41 -12.83
C GLY A 21 -6.91 -11.70 -12.38
N TYR A 22 -6.72 -11.46 -11.08
CA TYR A 22 -5.47 -10.89 -10.58
C TYR A 22 -4.34 -11.91 -10.66
N LEU A 23 -3.24 -11.51 -11.30
CA LEU A 23 -1.95 -12.18 -11.21
C LEU A 23 -0.98 -11.28 -10.45
N PHE A 24 -0.10 -11.88 -9.64
CA PHE A 24 1.02 -11.17 -9.03
C PHE A 24 2.35 -11.66 -9.59
N LEU A 25 3.33 -10.76 -9.57
CA LEU A 25 4.72 -11.00 -9.97
C LEU A 25 5.61 -10.22 -9.02
N ALA A 26 6.28 -10.95 -8.13
CA ALA A 26 7.15 -10.41 -7.09
C ALA A 26 8.61 -10.54 -7.51
N THR A 27 9.38 -9.49 -7.26
CA THR A 27 10.80 -9.39 -7.63
C THR A 27 11.62 -8.72 -6.54
N LYS A 28 12.93 -8.78 -6.70
CA LYS A 28 13.93 -8.17 -5.82
C LYS A 28 15.11 -7.61 -6.63
N ASP A 29 16.04 -7.00 -5.93
CA ASP A 29 17.30 -6.53 -6.49
C ASP A 29 18.00 -7.57 -7.38
N GLY A 30 18.29 -7.16 -8.61
CA GLY A 30 18.94 -7.99 -9.64
C GLY A 30 17.98 -8.68 -10.62
N ASP A 31 16.66 -8.62 -10.39
CA ASP A 31 15.68 -9.09 -11.37
C ASP A 31 15.59 -8.15 -12.60
N PRO A 32 15.20 -8.65 -13.79
CA PRO A 32 15.24 -7.89 -15.04
C PRO A 32 14.08 -6.90 -15.25
N LEU A 33 13.18 -6.76 -14.28
CA LEU A 33 12.04 -5.84 -14.35
C LEU A 33 12.43 -4.43 -13.88
N TYR A 34 11.77 -3.43 -14.47
CA TYR A 34 12.18 -2.04 -14.37
C TYR A 34 11.56 -1.34 -13.14
N PHE A 35 12.38 -1.19 -12.09
CA PHE A 35 12.08 -0.40 -10.88
C PHE A 35 11.86 1.07 -11.23
N HIS A 36 10.70 1.61 -10.86
CA HIS A 36 10.27 2.97 -11.19
C HIS A 36 9.60 3.61 -9.98
N TRP A 37 10.37 4.42 -9.26
CA TRP A 37 9.91 5.16 -8.09
C TRP A 37 9.43 6.56 -8.49
N GLU A 38 8.27 6.98 -7.98
CA GLU A 38 7.69 8.32 -8.19
C GLU A 38 7.72 9.13 -6.89
N ASP A 39 8.85 9.80 -6.63
CA ASP A 39 8.98 10.68 -5.45
C ASP A 39 7.96 11.84 -5.52
N ILE A 40 6.97 11.81 -4.63
CA ILE A 40 5.91 12.82 -4.53
C ILE A 40 6.01 13.64 -3.24
N THR A 41 7.12 13.57 -2.50
CA THR A 41 7.31 14.29 -1.24
C THR A 41 7.26 15.82 -1.39
N GLU A 42 7.74 16.34 -2.53
CA GLU A 42 7.73 17.78 -2.85
C GLU A 42 6.50 18.24 -3.65
N THR A 43 5.80 17.33 -4.34
CA THR A 43 4.72 17.68 -5.31
C THR A 43 3.34 17.15 -4.94
N GLY A 44 3.26 16.11 -4.12
CA GLY A 44 2.04 15.47 -3.67
C GLY A 44 1.35 16.26 -2.56
N THR A 45 0.11 15.87 -2.27
CA THR A 45 -0.61 16.38 -1.10
C THR A 45 -0.27 15.49 0.09
N ARG A 46 0.39 16.05 1.11
CA ARG A 46 0.58 15.35 2.39
C ARG A 46 -0.78 15.16 3.04
N LEU A 47 -1.06 13.91 3.42
CA LEU A 47 -2.24 13.53 4.18
C LEU A 47 -2.04 13.90 5.66
N ASP A 48 -3.13 14.31 6.30
CA ASP A 48 -3.20 14.51 7.74
C ASP A 48 -3.69 13.19 8.34
N LEU A 49 -2.75 12.39 8.85
CA LEU A 49 -2.97 11.08 9.45
C LEU A 49 -2.23 11.03 10.77
N GLY A 50 -2.96 10.74 11.85
CA GLY A 50 -2.38 10.38 13.14
C GLY A 50 -1.97 8.91 13.23
N ASP A 51 -1.55 8.50 14.42
CA ASP A 51 -1.56 7.09 14.83
C ASP A 51 -2.98 6.50 14.74
N ASP A 52 -3.10 5.25 14.29
CA ASP A 52 -4.37 4.53 14.09
C ASP A 52 -5.49 5.30 13.33
N ASP A 53 -5.11 6.05 12.30
CA ASP A 53 -6.00 6.96 11.56
C ASP A 53 -6.21 6.56 10.09
N TYR A 54 -7.21 7.15 9.43
CA TYR A 54 -7.47 6.93 8.01
C TYR A 54 -8.19 8.10 7.34
N VAL A 55 -7.89 8.32 6.05
CA VAL A 55 -8.43 9.45 5.27
C VAL A 55 -8.85 9.03 3.86
N ALA A 56 -9.96 9.58 3.39
CA ALA A 56 -10.44 9.37 2.02
C ALA A 56 -9.68 10.25 1.02
N ILE A 57 -9.32 9.69 -0.13
CA ILE A 57 -8.86 10.41 -1.32
C ILE A 57 -9.77 10.11 -2.52
N ASP A 58 -9.97 11.10 -3.39
CA ASP A 58 -10.63 10.91 -4.68
C ASP A 58 -9.66 10.33 -5.72
N LEU A 59 -10.08 9.28 -6.43
CA LEU A 59 -9.37 8.75 -7.58
C LEU A 59 -9.85 9.46 -8.87
N PRO A 60 -8.94 9.84 -9.78
CA PRO A 60 -9.30 10.58 -11.00
C PRO A 60 -9.91 9.67 -12.09
N PHE A 61 -10.16 8.40 -11.76
CA PHE A 61 -10.72 7.36 -12.63
C PHE A 61 -11.56 6.38 -11.82
N SER A 62 -12.43 5.61 -12.50
CA SER A 62 -13.02 4.41 -11.93
C SER A 62 -11.97 3.31 -11.88
N PHE A 63 -11.50 2.98 -10.68
CA PHE A 63 -10.57 1.90 -10.39
C PHE A 63 -11.34 0.58 -10.26
N PRO A 64 -11.10 -0.43 -11.12
CA PRO A 64 -11.67 -1.75 -10.93
C PRO A 64 -10.87 -2.52 -9.89
N PHE A 65 -11.57 -3.01 -8.86
CA PHE A 65 -11.02 -3.87 -7.83
C PHE A 65 -12.01 -5.00 -7.55
N TYR A 66 -11.56 -6.24 -7.76
CA TYR A 66 -12.39 -7.45 -7.68
C TYR A 66 -13.71 -7.34 -8.47
N ASP A 67 -14.88 -7.39 -7.84
CA ASP A 67 -16.20 -7.28 -8.48
C ASP A 67 -16.81 -5.87 -8.42
N ALA A 68 -16.04 -4.88 -7.95
CA ALA A 68 -16.47 -3.50 -7.74
C ALA A 68 -15.67 -2.47 -8.57
N LEU A 69 -16.22 -1.26 -8.66
CA LEU A 69 -15.60 -0.08 -9.26
C LEU A 69 -15.58 1.04 -8.22
N TYR A 70 -14.40 1.60 -7.94
CA TYR A 70 -14.21 2.65 -6.95
C TYR A 70 -13.71 3.94 -7.59
N ASN A 71 -14.21 5.08 -7.11
CA ASN A 71 -13.73 6.42 -7.49
C ASN A 71 -13.09 7.16 -6.31
N TYR A 72 -12.87 6.45 -5.22
CA TYR A 72 -12.23 6.90 -3.99
C TYR A 72 -11.39 5.75 -3.43
N ALA A 73 -10.49 6.05 -2.50
CA ALA A 73 -9.82 5.07 -1.66
C ALA A 73 -9.65 5.66 -0.25
N PHE A 74 -9.65 4.80 0.76
CA PHE A 74 -9.26 5.18 2.12
C PHE A 74 -7.82 4.73 2.37
N ILE A 75 -7.01 5.66 2.89
CA ILE A 75 -5.58 5.49 3.16
C ILE A 75 -5.43 5.41 4.68
N GLY A 76 -5.05 4.24 5.19
CA GLY A 76 -4.81 4.04 6.63
C GLY A 76 -3.36 4.31 7.01
N SER A 77 -3.11 4.89 8.19
CA SER A 77 -1.76 5.11 8.77
C SER A 77 -0.88 3.86 8.66
N ASN A 78 -1.48 2.71 8.92
CA ASN A 78 -0.88 1.37 9.05
C ASN A 78 -0.43 0.70 7.73
N GLY A 79 -0.26 1.47 6.65
CA GLY A 79 0.24 0.94 5.38
C GLY A 79 -0.81 0.11 4.66
N LEU A 80 -2.05 0.61 4.62
CA LEU A 80 -3.21 -0.06 4.02
C LEU A 80 -3.97 0.89 3.09
N ILE A 81 -4.49 0.36 1.99
CA ILE A 81 -5.49 1.02 1.14
C ILE A 81 -6.75 0.15 1.14
N TYR A 82 -7.91 0.73 1.32
CA TYR A 82 -9.18 -0.01 1.30
C TYR A 82 -10.32 0.84 0.77
N PHE A 83 -11.42 0.18 0.42
CA PHE A 83 -12.51 0.79 -0.32
C PHE A 83 -13.82 0.89 0.47
N ALA A 84 -13.70 0.90 1.80
CA ALA A 84 -14.81 1.06 2.76
C ALA A 84 -14.47 2.12 3.81
N ASP A 85 -15.47 2.85 4.28
CA ASP A 85 -15.35 3.91 5.31
C ASP A 85 -15.25 3.30 6.71
N GLN A 86 -14.13 2.64 6.99
CA GLN A 86 -13.87 1.94 8.26
C GLN A 86 -12.37 1.82 8.53
N TYR A 87 -11.96 2.04 9.77
CA TYR A 87 -10.59 1.76 10.22
C TYR A 87 -10.28 0.26 10.18
N VAL A 88 -9.04 -0.09 9.81
CA VAL A 88 -8.50 -1.45 9.75
C VAL A 88 -7.30 -1.53 10.69
N GLY A 89 -7.29 -2.54 11.57
CA GLY A 89 -6.35 -2.61 12.68
C GLY A 89 -4.88 -2.81 12.31
N ILE A 90 -3.99 -2.58 13.27
CA ILE A 90 -2.53 -2.78 13.16
C ILE A 90 -2.11 -4.23 12.88
N GLU A 91 -2.90 -5.22 13.33
CA GLU A 91 -2.54 -6.64 13.29
C GLU A 91 -2.70 -7.19 11.86
N ASN A 92 -1.60 -7.61 11.25
CA ASN A 92 -1.57 -8.15 9.91
C ASN A 92 -1.95 -9.63 9.86
N GLU A 93 -2.65 -10.04 8.80
CA GLU A 93 -3.09 -11.42 8.60
C GLU A 93 -2.74 -11.95 7.20
N CYS A 94 -2.75 -13.28 7.08
CA CYS A 94 -2.65 -13.93 5.77
C CYS A 94 -3.90 -13.62 4.92
N LEU A 95 -3.72 -13.05 3.73
CA LEU A 95 -4.81 -12.78 2.79
C LEU A 95 -5.11 -13.99 1.89
N PRO A 96 -6.38 -14.25 1.50
CA PRO A 96 -7.57 -13.47 1.84
C PRO A 96 -8.05 -13.73 3.29
N THR A 97 -8.53 -12.68 3.94
CA THR A 97 -9.06 -12.72 5.31
C THR A 97 -10.44 -12.07 5.39
N HIS A 98 -11.09 -12.22 6.54
CA HIS A 98 -12.36 -11.56 6.87
C HIS A 98 -12.28 -10.78 8.20
N ILE A 99 -11.07 -10.55 8.74
CA ILE A 99 -10.90 -9.67 9.90
C ILE A 99 -11.29 -8.22 9.55
N TYR A 100 -11.75 -7.50 10.57
CA TYR A 100 -12.26 -6.13 10.46
C TYR A 100 -13.43 -5.91 9.48
N ASP A 101 -14.07 -6.98 8.97
CA ASP A 101 -15.13 -6.93 7.95
C ASP A 101 -14.72 -6.16 6.67
N VAL A 102 -13.42 -6.14 6.34
CA VAL A 102 -12.88 -5.52 5.12
C VAL A 102 -12.49 -6.62 4.13
N GLY A 103 -13.31 -6.82 3.09
CA GLY A 103 -12.97 -7.71 1.98
C GLY A 103 -12.00 -7.07 0.99
N ASP A 104 -12.27 -5.82 0.63
CA ASP A 104 -11.56 -5.09 -0.42
C ASP A 104 -10.47 -4.18 0.16
N LEU A 105 -9.30 -4.78 0.37
CA LEU A 105 -8.09 -4.09 0.81
C LEU A 105 -6.86 -4.48 -0.02
N ILE A 106 -5.96 -3.50 -0.16
CA ILE A 106 -4.60 -3.66 -0.65
C ILE A 106 -3.71 -3.44 0.56
N ALA A 107 -3.12 -4.51 1.07
CA ALA A 107 -2.05 -4.39 2.04
C ALA A 107 -0.82 -3.83 1.33
N LEU A 108 -0.35 -2.66 1.77
CA LEU A 108 1.05 -2.32 1.58
C LEU A 108 1.78 -3.03 2.72
N TYR A 109 2.41 -2.32 3.66
CA TYR A 109 3.15 -2.98 4.72
C TYR A 109 2.26 -3.76 5.69
N TRP A 110 1.09 -3.21 6.05
CA TRP A 110 0.25 -3.67 7.16
C TRP A 110 1.04 -3.89 8.46
N SER A 111 1.23 -2.82 9.22
CA SER A 111 1.88 -2.87 10.54
C SER A 111 1.44 -1.70 11.40
N ASP A 112 1.83 -1.69 12.66
CA ASP A 112 1.62 -0.60 13.63
C ASP A 112 2.51 0.60 13.26
N LEU A 113 2.07 1.46 12.33
CA LEU A 113 2.89 2.51 11.73
C LEU A 113 2.58 3.90 12.29
N ASN A 114 3.64 4.67 12.52
CA ASN A 114 3.56 6.00 13.11
C ASN A 114 3.85 7.12 12.08
N PRO A 115 2.84 7.65 11.36
CA PRO A 115 3.00 8.78 10.46
C PRO A 115 3.20 10.14 11.18
N GLU A 116 3.11 10.18 12.51
CA GLU A 116 3.35 11.37 13.34
C GLU A 116 4.85 11.60 13.66
N ASP A 117 5.76 10.68 13.30
CA ASP A 117 7.20 10.95 13.41
C ASP A 117 7.58 12.21 12.60
N SER A 118 8.39 13.08 13.20
CA SER A 118 8.70 14.39 12.63
C SER A 118 9.40 14.39 11.26
N LEU A 119 9.91 13.23 10.82
CA LEU A 119 10.52 13.03 9.50
C LEU A 119 9.63 12.21 8.55
N ALA A 120 8.48 11.72 9.02
CA ALA A 120 7.56 10.89 8.26
C ALA A 120 6.47 11.72 7.55
N GLY A 121 5.88 11.11 6.53
CA GLY A 121 4.64 11.61 5.95
C GLY A 121 4.02 10.60 4.99
N VAL A 122 2.69 10.63 4.91
CA VAL A 122 1.95 9.92 3.86
C VAL A 122 1.50 10.97 2.85
N TYR A 123 1.69 10.70 1.57
CA TYR A 123 1.42 11.63 0.46
C TYR A 123 0.57 10.94 -0.58
N TYR A 124 -0.26 11.69 -1.30
CA TYR A 124 -0.87 11.20 -2.53
C TYR A 124 -0.77 12.21 -3.67
N GLN A 125 -0.71 11.71 -4.90
CA GLN A 125 -0.73 12.55 -6.10
C GLN A 125 -1.48 11.87 -7.25
N ASN A 126 -2.40 12.63 -7.84
CA ASN A 126 -3.19 12.23 -8.99
C ASN A 126 -2.54 12.75 -10.29
N PHE A 127 -2.06 11.83 -11.13
CA PHE A 127 -1.49 12.11 -12.46
C PHE A 127 -2.52 11.95 -13.60
N GLY A 128 -3.79 11.67 -13.25
CA GLY A 128 -4.91 11.51 -14.18
C GLY A 128 -4.97 10.12 -14.82
N SER A 129 -3.87 9.61 -15.35
CA SER A 129 -3.77 8.22 -15.84
C SER A 129 -3.31 7.22 -14.78
N TYR A 130 -2.83 7.70 -13.63
CA TYR A 130 -2.47 6.91 -12.45
C TYR A 130 -2.56 7.80 -11.20
N THR A 131 -2.58 7.15 -10.03
CA THR A 131 -2.51 7.78 -8.70
C THR A 131 -1.40 7.11 -7.91
N VAL A 132 -0.50 7.91 -7.34
CA VAL A 132 0.57 7.45 -6.43
C VAL A 132 0.14 7.76 -5.00
N ILE A 133 0.35 6.83 -4.07
CA ILE A 133 0.30 7.07 -2.63
C ILE A 133 1.64 6.61 -2.02
N GLU A 134 2.40 7.52 -1.45
CA GLU A 134 3.73 7.29 -0.88
C GLU A 134 3.68 7.37 0.65
N TYR A 135 4.19 6.35 1.33
CA TYR A 135 4.54 6.37 2.75
C TYR A 135 6.03 6.67 2.83
N HIS A 136 6.38 7.92 3.16
CA HIS A 136 7.74 8.39 3.21
C HIS A 136 8.28 8.35 4.64
N MET A 137 9.40 7.64 4.86
CA MET A 137 10.15 7.64 6.12
C MET A 137 9.30 7.27 7.35
N VAL A 138 8.26 6.44 7.19
CA VAL A 138 7.30 6.07 8.25
C VAL A 138 7.88 4.93 9.11
N PRO A 139 8.14 5.14 10.41
CA PRO A 139 8.56 4.07 11.32
C PRO A 139 7.39 3.21 11.81
N ILE A 140 7.71 2.03 12.34
CA ILE A 140 6.80 1.26 13.19
C ILE A 140 6.80 1.88 14.60
N VAL A 141 5.65 1.88 15.28
CA VAL A 141 5.50 2.40 16.65
C VAL A 141 6.56 1.80 17.59
N GLY A 142 7.33 2.66 18.25
CA GLY A 142 8.40 2.26 19.17
C GLY A 142 9.70 1.77 18.51
N ILE A 143 9.79 1.72 17.18
CA ILE A 143 10.95 1.20 16.44
C ILE A 143 11.69 2.34 15.73
N PRO A 144 13.02 2.46 15.88
CA PRO A 144 13.77 3.61 15.34
C PRO A 144 14.01 3.56 13.82
N GLY A 145 13.67 2.45 13.16
CA GLY A 145 13.81 2.25 11.72
C GLY A 145 12.65 2.87 10.93
N ARG A 146 12.93 3.43 9.76
CA ARG A 146 11.95 4.11 8.89
C ARG A 146 11.79 3.41 7.55
N ASN A 147 10.56 3.31 7.10
CA ASN A 147 10.18 2.62 5.87
C ASN A 147 9.72 3.63 4.83
N THR A 148 10.16 3.45 3.58
CA THR A 148 9.75 4.26 2.43
C THR A 148 9.25 3.34 1.33
N PHE A 149 7.94 3.39 1.10
CA PHE A 149 7.22 2.52 0.19
C PHE A 149 6.00 3.23 -0.42
N GLU A 150 5.55 2.83 -1.60
CA GLU A 150 4.44 3.50 -2.31
C GLU A 150 3.47 2.50 -2.97
N VAL A 151 2.34 2.99 -3.47
CA VAL A 151 1.43 2.26 -4.37
C VAL A 151 1.08 3.14 -5.56
N ILE A 152 1.07 2.55 -6.76
CA ILE A 152 0.52 3.15 -7.97
C ILE A 152 -0.74 2.38 -8.38
N LEU A 153 -1.86 3.10 -8.45
CA LEU A 153 -3.15 2.63 -8.92
C LEU A 153 -3.45 3.19 -10.31
N THR A 154 -4.13 2.42 -11.16
CA THR A 154 -4.42 2.79 -12.55
C THR A 154 -5.84 2.39 -12.98
N PRO A 155 -6.45 3.07 -13.98
CA PRO A 155 -7.81 2.79 -14.45
C PRO A 155 -8.02 1.38 -15.05
N THR A 156 -6.96 0.60 -15.25
CA THR A 156 -7.06 -0.80 -15.72
C THR A 156 -7.19 -1.80 -14.58
N GLY A 157 -7.12 -1.37 -13.32
CA GLY A 157 -7.01 -2.26 -12.16
C GLY A 157 -5.60 -2.81 -11.97
N TYR A 158 -4.62 -2.32 -12.74
CA TYR A 158 -3.22 -2.64 -12.47
C TYR A 158 -2.79 -1.91 -11.18
N ILE A 159 -2.30 -2.72 -10.24
CA ILE A 159 -1.80 -2.34 -8.92
C ILE A 159 -0.33 -2.68 -8.87
N GLU A 160 0.41 -1.80 -8.22
CA GLU A 160 1.85 -1.89 -8.15
C GLU A 160 2.21 -1.21 -6.78
N LEU A 161 3.05 -1.84 -5.91
CA LEU A 161 3.29 -1.53 -4.47
C LEU A 161 4.83 -1.47 -4.04
N LEU A 162 5.63 -0.38 -4.11
CA LEU A 162 7.13 -0.42 -4.15
C LEU A 162 7.68 -0.32 -2.76
N TYR A 163 8.85 -0.90 -2.56
CA TYR A 163 9.71 -0.53 -1.46
C TYR A 163 11.01 0.08 -1.98
N LEU A 164 11.27 1.32 -1.60
CA LEU A 164 12.58 1.94 -1.76
C LEU A 164 13.49 1.63 -0.57
N HIS A 165 12.91 1.56 0.63
CA HIS A 165 13.62 1.22 1.85
C HIS A 165 12.67 0.53 2.85
N MET A 166 12.97 -0.71 3.23
CA MET A 166 12.33 -1.37 4.37
C MET A 166 13.40 -1.69 5.40
N GLU A 167 13.13 -1.32 6.64
CA GLU A 167 13.98 -1.74 7.74
C GLU A 167 13.72 -3.20 8.06
N SER A 168 14.79 -3.94 8.32
CA SER A 168 14.68 -5.35 8.67
C SER A 168 14.12 -5.48 10.09
N TYR A 169 12.80 -5.57 10.21
CA TYR A 169 12.12 -5.88 11.46
C TYR A 169 11.73 -7.36 11.51
N SER A 170 11.90 -7.97 12.68
CA SER A 170 11.75 -9.42 12.88
C SER A 170 10.58 -9.73 13.82
N ASP A 171 9.35 -9.45 13.38
CA ASP A 171 8.12 -9.92 14.05
C ASP A 171 7.59 -11.25 13.45
N GLU A 172 8.43 -12.01 12.74
CA GLU A 172 8.15 -13.41 12.43
C GLU A 172 8.47 -14.33 13.64
N THR A 173 7.56 -14.38 14.63
CA THR A 173 7.54 -15.40 15.71
C THR A 173 6.19 -16.11 15.83
#